data_AF-A0A2V2G6E0-F1
#
_entry.id   AF-A0A2V2G6E0-F1
#
_cell.length_a   1.000
_cell.length_b   1.000
_cell.length_c   1.000
_cell.angle_alpha   90.00
_cell.angle_beta   90.00
_cell.angle_gamma   90.00
#
_symmetry.space_group_name_H-M   'P 1'
#
loop_
_entity.id
_entity.type
_entity.pdbx_description
1 polymer ?
#
loop_
_entity_poly.entity_id
_entity_poly.type
_entity_poly.pdbx_seq_one_letter_code
_entity_poly.pdbx_strand_id
1 'polypeptide(L)'
;MDTDVKVLKKLDRFLNHGAFTCFENKEMIITGFLGAQKGNKWIGKLLDDYEDAHFIKENGECDFKTSVVRSTEISLKDGFIPGGEYQVFGDDVHIYPKEYFCPIDTLNAANNCFTENTYAVHLYNASWVPKWRRVLSKIKRKYGLNPEKLLGKKLYNYLKVKY
;
A
#
# COMPACT_ATOMS: atom_id res chain seq x y z
N MET A 1 9.72 -0.34 -5.73
CA MET A 1 9.25 1.03 -5.44
C MET A 1 8.35 1.47 -6.56
N ASP A 2 7.16 1.96 -6.23
CA ASP A 2 6.19 2.41 -7.22
C ASP A 2 6.65 3.71 -7.90
N THR A 3 6.20 3.89 -9.14
CA THR A 3 6.56 5.04 -9.98
C THR A 3 6.04 6.38 -9.45
N ASP A 4 5.08 6.37 -8.53
CA ASP A 4 4.52 7.53 -7.87
C ASP A 4 4.94 7.62 -6.38
N VAL A 5 6.07 7.02 -6.03
CA VAL A 5 6.78 7.33 -4.78
C VAL A 5 7.73 8.50 -4.98
N LYS A 6 7.61 9.51 -4.12
CA LYS A 6 8.55 10.63 -4.03
C LYS A 6 9.50 10.43 -2.85
N VAL A 7 10.79 10.27 -3.14
CA VAL A 7 11.85 10.24 -2.11
C VAL A 7 12.19 11.67 -1.70
N LEU A 8 12.24 11.93 -0.39
CA LEU A 8 12.53 13.24 0.21
C LEU A 8 13.93 13.31 0.83
N LYS A 9 14.48 12.17 1.26
CA LYS A 9 15.75 12.08 1.99
C LYS A 9 16.55 10.85 1.52
N LYS A 10 17.86 10.85 1.75
CA LYS A 10 18.72 9.69 1.47
C LYS A 10 18.25 8.47 2.27
N LEU A 11 18.23 7.31 1.61
CA LEU A 11 17.77 6.04 2.19
C LEU A 11 18.92 5.21 2.78
N ASP A 12 20.16 5.69 2.69
CA ASP A 12 21.38 4.97 3.05
C ASP A 12 21.34 4.35 4.46
N ARG A 13 20.66 5.03 5.40
CA ARG A 13 20.48 4.55 6.79
C ARG A 13 19.67 3.25 6.93
N PHE A 14 18.97 2.81 5.87
CA PHE A 14 18.17 1.60 5.85
C PHE A 14 18.88 0.45 5.14
N LEU A 15 20.05 0.69 4.54
CA LEU A 15 20.81 -0.31 3.79
C LEU A 15 21.51 -1.36 4.68
N ASN A 16 21.45 -1.18 6.00
CA ASN A 16 21.95 -2.13 6.99
C ASN A 16 20.94 -3.22 7.36
N HIS A 17 19.71 -3.15 6.85
CA HIS A 17 18.65 -4.13 7.12
C HIS A 17 18.63 -5.23 6.05
N GLY A 18 18.24 -6.44 6.43
CA GLY A 18 17.94 -7.54 5.52
C GLY A 18 16.79 -7.20 4.57
N ALA A 19 15.69 -6.67 5.11
CA ALA A 19 14.64 -6.01 4.34
C ALA A 19 13.97 -4.88 5.15
N PHE A 20 13.36 -3.92 4.48
CA PHE A 20 12.60 -2.86 5.13
C PHE A 20 11.42 -2.33 4.29
N THR A 21 10.38 -1.90 5.00
CA THR A 21 9.20 -1.18 4.48
C THR A 21 8.50 -0.45 5.64
N CYS A 22 7.25 -0.04 5.49
CA CYS A 22 6.42 0.50 6.56
C CYS A 22 5.00 -0.03 6.54
N PHE A 23 4.22 0.39 7.53
CA PHE A 23 2.77 0.24 7.53
C PHE A 23 2.10 1.07 6.44
N GLU A 24 1.13 0.50 5.74
CA GLU A 24 0.16 1.26 4.94
C GLU A 24 -0.93 1.88 5.85
N ASN A 25 -1.31 1.15 6.89
CA ASN A 25 -2.18 1.54 8.01
C ASN A 25 -1.86 0.63 9.21
N LYS A 26 -2.57 0.73 10.32
CA LYS A 26 -2.26 -0.04 11.54
C LYS A 26 -2.25 -1.57 11.35
N GLU A 27 -2.96 -2.08 10.34
CA GLU A 27 -3.15 -3.52 10.13
C GLU A 27 -2.29 -4.11 9.01
N MET A 28 -1.82 -3.29 8.07
CA MET A 28 -1.27 -3.79 6.81
C MET A 28 0.07 -3.16 6.45
N ILE A 29 0.89 -3.92 5.72
CA ILE A 29 2.20 -3.52 5.21
C ILE A 29 2.05 -2.99 3.78
N ILE A 30 2.72 -1.88 3.46
CA ILE A 30 2.72 -1.35 2.08
C ILE A 30 3.62 -2.18 1.15
N THR A 31 3.19 -2.38 -0.09
CA THR A 31 3.98 -3.02 -1.15
C THR A 31 4.58 -2.03 -2.15
N GLY A 32 4.09 -0.79 -2.20
CA GLY A 32 4.61 0.26 -3.08
C GLY A 32 6.01 0.78 -2.73
N PHE A 33 6.53 0.45 -1.55
CA PHE A 33 7.89 0.79 -1.14
C PHE A 33 8.52 -0.34 -0.33
N LEU A 34 9.48 -1.05 -0.91
CA LEU A 34 10.17 -2.20 -0.32
C LEU A 34 11.64 -2.09 -0.68
N GLY A 35 12.52 -2.33 0.29
CA GLY A 35 13.95 -2.51 0.10
C GLY A 35 14.39 -3.82 0.72
N ALA A 36 15.30 -4.55 0.07
CA ALA A 36 15.82 -5.80 0.62
C ALA A 36 17.18 -6.16 0.02
N GLN A 37 17.96 -6.92 0.78
CA GLN A 37 19.17 -7.57 0.32
C GLN A 37 18.81 -8.74 -0.62
N LYS A 38 19.73 -9.03 -1.55
CA LYS A 38 19.57 -10.17 -2.46
C LYS A 38 19.47 -11.47 -1.64
N GLY A 39 18.43 -12.27 -1.90
CA GLY A 39 18.23 -13.55 -1.22
C GLY A 39 17.51 -13.46 0.12
N ASN A 40 16.97 -12.28 0.50
CA ASN A 40 16.15 -12.16 1.70
C ASN A 40 14.95 -13.13 1.64
N LYS A 41 14.79 -13.95 2.69
CA LYS A 41 13.81 -15.04 2.72
C LYS A 41 12.36 -14.57 2.73
N TRP A 42 12.09 -13.43 3.36
CA TRP A 42 10.74 -12.86 3.38
C TRP A 42 10.31 -12.42 1.99
N ILE A 43 11.19 -11.74 1.24
CA ILE A 43 10.92 -11.41 -0.17
C ILE A 43 10.68 -12.67 -1.01
N GLY A 44 11.45 -13.74 -0.78
CA GLY A 44 11.22 -15.05 -1.42
C GLY A 44 9.79 -15.54 -1.20
N LYS A 45 9.33 -15.61 0.05
CA LYS A 45 7.96 -16.03 0.38
C LYS A 45 6.88 -15.14 -0.25
N LEU A 46 7.11 -13.84 -0.37
CA LEU A 46 6.18 -12.93 -1.06
C LEU A 46 6.06 -13.25 -2.55
N LEU A 47 7.15 -13.67 -3.19
CA LEU A 47 7.15 -14.06 -4.60
C LEU A 47 6.56 -15.46 -4.79
N ASP A 48 6.91 -16.41 -3.91
CA ASP A 48 6.43 -17.79 -3.97
C ASP A 48 4.89 -17.88 -3.85
N ASP A 49 4.23 -16.95 -3.15
CA ASP A 49 2.76 -16.86 -3.10
C ASP A 49 2.10 -16.71 -4.48
N TYR A 50 2.84 -16.20 -5.47
CA TYR A 50 2.34 -16.02 -6.83
C TYR A 50 2.53 -17.24 -7.73
N GLU A 51 3.34 -18.23 -7.36
CA GLU A 51 3.57 -19.43 -8.18
C GLU A 51 2.27 -20.25 -8.34
N ASP A 52 1.50 -20.35 -7.26
CA ASP A 52 0.21 -21.07 -7.24
C ASP A 52 -1.00 -20.12 -7.43
N ALA A 53 -0.78 -18.81 -7.55
CA ALA A 53 -1.86 -17.83 -7.66
C ALA A 53 -2.32 -17.66 -9.12
N HIS A 54 -3.56 -18.04 -9.39
CA HIS A 54 -4.21 -17.79 -10.67
C HIS A 54 -5.27 -16.68 -10.58
N PHE A 55 -5.29 -15.80 -11.58
CA PHE A 55 -6.31 -14.73 -11.64
C PHE A 55 -7.72 -15.32 -11.79
N ILE A 56 -7.88 -16.38 -12.59
CA ILE A 56 -9.11 -17.16 -12.66
C ILE A 56 -8.89 -18.43 -11.86
N LYS A 57 -9.64 -18.60 -10.79
CA LYS A 57 -9.60 -19.79 -9.93
C LYS A 57 -10.27 -20.98 -10.62
N GLU A 58 -10.05 -22.18 -10.09
CA GLU A 58 -10.66 -23.41 -10.61
C GLU A 58 -12.20 -23.36 -10.65
N ASN A 59 -12.81 -22.62 -9.73
CA ASN A 59 -14.26 -22.41 -9.68
C ASN A 59 -14.78 -21.33 -10.67
N GLY A 60 -13.92 -20.76 -11.51
CA GLY A 60 -14.24 -19.72 -12.49
C GLY A 60 -14.31 -18.30 -11.93
N GLU A 61 -14.12 -18.11 -10.61
CA GLU A 61 -14.12 -16.77 -10.00
C GLU A 61 -12.78 -16.05 -10.18
N CYS A 62 -12.82 -14.72 -10.23
CA CYS A 62 -11.61 -13.89 -10.29
C CYS A 62 -10.98 -13.69 -8.90
N ASP A 63 -9.66 -13.76 -8.83
CA ASP A 63 -8.89 -13.41 -7.64
C ASP A 63 -8.57 -11.91 -7.60
N PHE A 64 -9.25 -11.19 -6.69
CA PHE A 64 -9.05 -9.76 -6.45
C PHE A 64 -8.17 -9.47 -5.23
N LYS A 65 -7.51 -10.48 -4.66
CA LYS A 65 -6.65 -10.29 -3.49
C LYS A 65 -5.43 -9.45 -3.87
N THR A 66 -5.30 -8.29 -3.21
CA THR A 66 -4.25 -7.32 -3.51
C THR A 66 -2.89 -7.79 -2.99
N SER A 67 -1.81 -7.23 -3.54
CA SER A 67 -0.44 -7.50 -3.07
C SER A 67 -0.26 -7.10 -1.60
N VAL A 68 -0.92 -6.04 -1.13
CA VAL A 68 -0.92 -5.61 0.29
C VAL A 68 -1.53 -6.69 1.19
N VAL A 69 -2.68 -7.25 0.81
CA VAL A 69 -3.33 -8.31 1.59
C VAL A 69 -2.48 -9.59 1.59
N ARG A 70 -1.98 -10.01 0.43
CA ARG A 70 -1.07 -11.18 0.30
C ARG A 70 0.16 -11.02 1.18
N SER A 71 0.86 -9.89 1.04
CA SER A 71 2.10 -9.63 1.78
C SER A 71 1.85 -9.54 3.28
N THR A 72 0.74 -8.94 3.70
CA THR A 72 0.38 -8.88 5.13
C THR A 72 0.09 -10.27 5.68
N GLU A 73 -0.70 -11.10 5.00
CA GLU A 73 -1.00 -12.46 5.46
C GLU A 73 0.23 -13.37 5.54
N ILE A 74 1.15 -13.26 4.58
CA ILE A 74 2.43 -13.98 4.62
C ILE A 74 3.26 -13.49 5.80
N SER A 75 3.34 -12.18 6.00
CA SER A 75 4.12 -11.58 7.08
C SER A 75 3.57 -11.93 8.46
N LEU A 76 2.24 -12.05 8.62
CA LEU A 76 1.62 -12.49 9.88
C LEU A 76 2.10 -13.89 10.29
N LYS A 77 2.28 -14.80 9.32
CA LYS A 77 2.83 -16.15 9.57
C LYS A 77 4.31 -16.11 10.00
N ASP A 78 5.01 -15.04 9.66
CA ASP A 78 6.44 -14.82 9.92
C ASP A 78 6.71 -13.95 11.16
N GLY A 79 5.66 -13.57 11.90
CA GLY A 79 5.78 -12.83 13.16
C GLY A 79 5.53 -11.33 13.06
N PHE A 80 4.99 -10.83 11.94
CA PHE A 80 4.44 -9.48 11.88
C PHE A 80 3.27 -9.30 12.87
N ILE A 81 3.25 -8.16 13.56
CA ILE A 81 2.25 -7.79 14.55
C ILE A 81 1.59 -6.47 14.13
N PRO A 82 0.29 -6.45 13.82
CA PRO A 82 -0.46 -5.21 13.61
C PRO A 82 -0.35 -4.24 14.79
N GLY A 83 -0.37 -2.94 14.51
CA GLY A 83 -0.35 -1.90 15.54
C GLY A 83 0.20 -0.56 15.06
N GLY A 84 0.96 -0.55 13.97
CA GLY A 84 1.56 0.67 13.41
C GLY A 84 2.90 1.07 14.04
N GLU A 85 3.39 0.29 15.01
CA GLU A 85 4.64 0.53 15.71
C GLU A 85 5.83 -0.17 15.04
N TYR A 86 7.00 0.45 15.14
CA TYR A 86 8.24 -0.12 14.60
C TYR A 86 8.47 -1.53 15.15
N GLN A 87 8.83 -2.45 14.27
CA GLN A 87 9.14 -3.83 14.66
C GLN A 87 10.10 -4.49 13.68
N VAL A 88 10.67 -5.60 14.13
CA VAL A 88 11.52 -6.48 13.34
C VAL A 88 11.00 -7.90 13.49
N PHE A 89 10.90 -8.63 12.39
CA PHE A 89 10.54 -10.05 12.41
C PHE A 89 11.36 -10.83 11.37
N GLY A 90 11.26 -12.16 11.43
CA GLY A 90 11.86 -13.07 10.46
C GLY A 90 13.38 -12.87 10.28
N ASP A 91 13.80 -12.82 9.01
CA ASP A 91 15.19 -12.69 8.57
C ASP A 91 15.58 -11.21 8.42
N ASP A 92 15.62 -10.51 9.56
CA ASP A 92 15.98 -9.08 9.65
C ASP A 92 15.07 -8.18 8.78
N VAL A 93 13.74 -8.35 8.93
CA VAL A 93 12.72 -7.57 8.22
C VAL A 93 12.21 -6.45 9.10
N HIS A 94 12.51 -5.21 8.74
CA HIS A 94 12.16 -4.02 9.50
C HIS A 94 10.89 -3.37 8.96
N ILE A 95 9.87 -3.26 9.80
CA ILE A 95 8.64 -2.51 9.47
C ILE A 95 8.62 -1.22 10.28
N TYR A 96 8.68 -0.10 9.57
CA TYR A 96 8.62 1.23 10.17
C TYR A 96 7.19 1.74 10.30
N PRO A 97 6.92 2.68 11.24
CA PRO A 97 5.68 3.42 11.27
C PRO A 97 5.39 4.08 9.92
N LYS A 98 4.11 4.21 9.59
CA LYS A 98 3.61 4.69 8.30
C LYS A 98 4.25 6.01 7.84
N GLU A 99 4.52 6.93 8.77
CA GLU A 99 5.10 8.25 8.51
C GLU A 99 6.47 8.23 7.81
N TYR A 100 7.19 7.11 7.86
CA TYR A 100 8.53 6.99 7.26
C TYR A 100 8.48 6.98 5.73
N PHE A 101 7.56 6.21 5.13
CA PHE A 101 7.51 6.02 3.67
C PHE A 101 6.11 6.21 3.06
N CYS A 102 5.07 6.27 3.89
CA CYS A 102 3.67 6.34 3.44
C CYS A 102 2.82 7.34 4.24
N PRO A 103 3.23 8.59 4.48
CA PRO A 103 2.53 9.52 5.38
C PRO A 103 1.12 9.97 4.92
N ILE A 104 0.71 9.66 3.68
CA ILE A 104 -0.60 10.07 3.15
C ILE A 104 -1.68 9.05 3.55
N ASP A 105 -2.80 9.56 4.05
CA ASP A 105 -4.04 8.81 4.24
C ASP A 105 -4.96 9.00 3.01
N THR A 106 -5.32 7.89 2.38
CA THR A 106 -6.13 7.88 1.15
C THR A 106 -7.62 8.08 1.41
N LEU A 107 -8.07 7.91 2.65
CA LEU A 107 -9.45 8.06 3.08
C LEU A 107 -9.73 9.46 3.61
N ASN A 108 -8.85 10.00 4.45
CA ASN A 108 -9.01 11.31 5.09
C ASN A 108 -7.68 12.07 5.17
N ALA A 109 -7.55 13.17 4.40
CA ALA A 109 -6.34 13.99 4.40
C ALA A 109 -5.98 14.59 5.77
N ALA A 110 -6.94 14.71 6.71
CA ALA A 110 -6.66 15.19 8.06
C ALA A 110 -5.78 14.22 8.87
N ASN A 111 -5.70 12.95 8.46
CA ASN A 111 -4.87 11.93 9.10
C ASN A 111 -3.47 11.81 8.50
N ASN A 112 -3.10 12.69 7.56
CA ASN A 112 -1.75 12.68 7.00
C ASN A 112 -0.72 12.89 8.13
N CYS A 113 0.31 12.06 8.18
CA CYS A 113 1.31 12.05 9.26
C CYS A 113 2.72 12.36 8.73
N PHE A 114 2.94 13.59 8.29
CA PHE A 114 4.28 14.04 7.89
C PHE A 114 5.09 14.42 9.13
N THR A 115 6.27 13.83 9.29
CA THR A 115 7.17 14.08 10.42
C THR A 115 8.60 14.32 9.94
N GLU A 116 9.51 14.64 10.86
CA GLU A 116 10.94 14.67 10.56
C GLU A 116 11.48 13.30 10.14
N ASN A 117 10.75 12.21 10.41
CA ASN A 117 11.12 10.88 9.98
C ASN A 117 10.55 10.51 8.61
N THR A 118 9.91 11.42 7.89
CA THR A 118 9.43 11.12 6.52
C THR A 118 10.60 11.13 5.52
N TYR A 119 10.91 9.95 4.97
CA TYR A 119 11.95 9.73 3.94
C TYR A 119 11.37 9.58 2.54
N ALA A 120 10.16 9.04 2.44
CA ALA A 120 9.47 8.87 1.15
C ALA A 120 7.96 9.09 1.32
N VAL A 121 7.30 9.34 0.19
CA VAL A 121 5.85 9.58 0.12
C VAL A 121 5.27 8.84 -1.05
N HIS A 122 4.40 7.85 -0.80
CA HIS A 122 3.55 7.27 -1.83
C HIS A 122 2.41 8.25 -2.17
N LEU A 123 2.35 8.72 -3.42
CA LEU A 123 1.44 9.80 -3.85
C LEU A 123 0.03 9.31 -4.19
N TYR A 124 -0.17 8.00 -4.39
CA TYR A 124 -1.44 7.39 -4.78
C TYR A 124 -2.05 8.07 -6.03
N ASN A 125 -1.25 8.21 -7.09
CA ASN A 125 -1.65 8.94 -8.30
C ASN A 125 -2.79 8.25 -9.06
N ALA A 126 -2.88 6.92 -8.96
CA ALA A 126 -3.85 6.09 -9.67
C ALA A 126 -3.91 6.42 -11.17
N SER A 127 -2.75 6.59 -11.83
CA SER A 127 -2.68 7.06 -13.22
C SER A 127 -3.39 6.15 -14.22
N TRP A 128 -3.60 4.88 -13.86
CA TRP A 128 -4.33 3.87 -14.63
C TRP A 128 -5.85 4.04 -14.62
N VAL A 129 -6.42 4.91 -13.76
CA VAL A 129 -7.88 5.14 -13.72
C VAL A 129 -8.29 6.44 -14.46
N PRO A 130 -9.51 6.49 -15.01
CA PRO A 130 -10.00 7.68 -15.70
C PRO A 130 -9.89 8.95 -14.86
N LYS A 131 -9.62 10.08 -15.53
CA LYS A 131 -9.39 11.39 -14.88
C LYS A 131 -10.54 11.81 -13.94
N TRP A 132 -11.79 11.52 -14.32
CA TRP A 132 -12.96 11.84 -13.49
C TRP A 132 -12.95 11.12 -12.14
N ARG A 133 -12.57 9.82 -12.11
CA ARG A 133 -12.41 9.06 -10.86
C ARG A 133 -11.32 9.68 -9.98
N ARG A 134 -10.18 10.04 -10.58
CA ARG A 134 -9.08 10.71 -9.85
C ARG A 134 -9.52 12.03 -9.22
N VAL A 135 -10.32 12.84 -9.93
CA VAL A 135 -10.86 14.10 -9.41
C VAL A 135 -11.80 13.84 -8.23
N LEU A 136 -12.73 12.89 -8.35
CA LEU A 136 -13.64 12.55 -7.25
C LEU A 136 -12.92 12.00 -6.03
N SER A 137 -11.89 11.16 -6.21
CA SER A 137 -11.07 10.66 -5.10
C SER A 137 -10.37 11.81 -4.37
N LYS A 138 -9.85 12.81 -5.10
CA LYS A 138 -9.24 14.01 -4.50
C LYS A 138 -10.26 14.83 -3.70
N ILE A 139 -11.47 15.03 -4.23
CA ILE A 139 -12.56 15.74 -3.54
C ILE A 139 -12.97 14.99 -2.27
N LYS A 140 -13.19 13.68 -2.36
CA LYS A 140 -13.54 12.82 -1.22
C LYS A 140 -12.46 12.92 -0.13
N ARG A 141 -11.19 12.76 -0.51
CA ARG A 141 -10.07 12.79 0.44
C ARG A 141 -9.90 14.14 1.11
N LYS A 142 -10.12 15.25 0.39
CA LYS A 142 -9.94 16.62 0.91
C LYS A 142 -11.13 17.11 1.75
N TYR A 143 -12.35 16.74 1.38
CA TYR A 143 -13.57 17.31 1.96
C TYR A 143 -14.51 16.29 2.63
N GLY A 144 -14.16 14.99 2.64
CA GLY A 144 -15.02 13.92 3.16
C GLY A 144 -16.29 13.67 2.33
N LEU A 145 -16.42 14.29 1.16
CA LEU A 145 -17.65 14.24 0.36
C LEU A 145 -17.74 12.90 -0.40
N ASN A 146 -18.89 12.23 -0.28
CA ASN A 146 -19.13 10.98 -0.99
C ASN A 146 -19.41 11.27 -2.49
N PRO A 147 -18.62 10.70 -3.43
CA PRO A 147 -18.84 10.86 -4.87
C PRO A 147 -20.25 10.49 -5.35
N GLU A 148 -20.88 9.51 -4.71
CA GLU A 148 -22.26 9.10 -5.03
C GLU A 148 -23.27 10.20 -4.70
N LYS A 149 -23.05 10.95 -3.60
CA LYS A 149 -23.88 12.11 -3.23
C LYS A 149 -23.65 13.29 -4.18
N LEU A 150 -22.43 13.44 -4.71
CA LEU A 150 -22.07 14.54 -5.60
C LEU A 150 -22.62 14.36 -7.02
N LEU A 151 -22.54 13.14 -7.55
CA LEU A 151 -22.97 12.83 -8.93
C LEU A 151 -24.41 12.29 -9.02
N GLY A 152 -24.98 11.86 -7.89
CA GLY A 152 -26.20 11.08 -7.86
C GLY A 152 -25.95 9.60 -8.21
N LYS A 153 -26.65 8.71 -7.49
CA LYS A 153 -26.49 7.25 -7.55
C LYS A 153 -26.56 6.68 -8.97
N LYS A 154 -27.51 7.15 -9.79
CA LYS A 154 -27.73 6.67 -11.17
C LYS A 154 -26.53 6.96 -12.09
N LEU A 155 -26.04 8.20 -12.08
CA LEU A 155 -24.89 8.60 -12.90
C LEU A 155 -23.59 7.95 -12.41
N TYR A 156 -23.40 7.89 -11.09
CA TYR A 156 -22.22 7.24 -10.50
C TYR A 156 -22.13 5.76 -10.89
N ASN A 157 -23.24 5.02 -10.81
CA ASN A 157 -23.28 3.61 -11.21
C ASN A 157 -23.04 3.41 -12.71
N TYR A 158 -23.62 4.27 -13.58
CA TYR A 158 -23.37 4.22 -15.02
C TYR A 158 -21.88 4.37 -15.35
N LEU A 159 -21.22 5.36 -14.74
CA LEU A 159 -19.79 5.60 -14.94
C LEU A 159 -18.93 4.48 -14.34
N LYS A 160 -19.40 3.80 -13.29
CA LYS A 160 -18.70 2.69 -12.64
C LYS A 160 -18.71 1.39 -13.43
N VAL A 161 -19.75 1.14 -14.23
CA VAL A 161 -19.87 -0.07 -15.06
C VAL A 161 -19.07 0.07 -16.37
N LYS A 162 -18.96 1.31 -16.88
CA LYS A 162 -18.30 1.59 -18.17
C LYS A 162 -16.76 1.65 -18.08
N TYR A 163 -16.21 1.83 -16.89
CA TYR A 163 -14.78 1.95 -16.60
C TYR A 163 -14.45 1.31 -15.26
#